data_AF-A0ABD1KHJ4-F1
#
_entry.id   AF-A0ABD1KHJ4-F1
#
_cell.length_a   1.000
_cell.length_b   1.000
_cell.length_c   1.000
_cell.angle_alpha   90.00
_cell.angle_beta   90.00
_cell.angle_gamma   90.00
#
_symmetry.space_group_name_H-M   'P 1'
#
loop_
_entity.id
_entity.type
_entity.pdbx_description
1 polymer ?
#
loop_
_entity_poly.entity_id
_entity_poly.type
_entity_poly.pdbx_seq_one_letter_code
_entity_poly.pdbx_strand_id
1 'polypeptide(L)'
;MAVITVTTGLAGGFDVRSCRAESLLRCSQCKTARYCNAQCQKQGWSEHKGECSHLKSLQPRIPPDSVRLAARILQTDSTQNAPGELYSLEEHQSPVEHR
;
A
#
# COMPACT_ATOMS: atom_id res chain seq x y z
N MET A 1 3.24 -16.81 35.93
CA MET A 1 4.20 -16.72 34.82
C MET A 1 3.49 -17.18 33.56
N ALA A 2 2.81 -16.27 32.85
CA ALA A 2 2.25 -16.56 31.53
C ALA A 2 3.19 -15.90 30.53
N VAL A 3 3.99 -16.70 29.84
CA VAL A 3 4.81 -16.20 28.74
C VAL A 3 3.87 -15.94 27.57
N ILE A 4 3.64 -14.67 27.27
CA ILE A 4 2.91 -14.26 26.07
C ILE A 4 3.86 -14.57 24.90
N THR A 5 3.55 -15.60 24.14
CA THR A 5 4.19 -15.88 22.85
C THR A 5 3.88 -14.70 21.92
N VAL A 6 4.91 -13.92 21.58
CA VAL A 6 4.83 -12.94 20.49
C VAL A 6 4.74 -13.73 19.19
N THR A 7 3.53 -13.98 18.70
CA THR A 7 3.36 -14.44 17.33
C THR A 7 3.77 -13.30 16.43
N THR A 8 4.92 -13.44 15.77
CA THR A 8 5.30 -12.62 14.63
C THR A 8 4.30 -12.88 13.50
N GLY A 9 3.14 -12.25 13.58
CA GLY A 9 2.14 -12.20 12.53
C GLY A 9 2.61 -11.30 11.39
N LEU A 10 3.68 -11.70 10.69
CA LEU A 10 4.05 -11.14 9.37
C LEU A 10 3.12 -11.75 8.30
N ALA A 11 1.81 -11.60 8.49
CA ALA A 11 0.80 -11.99 7.51
C ALA A 11 0.41 -10.75 6.70
N GLY A 12 1.29 -10.31 5.80
CA GLY A 12 1.00 -9.14 4.96
C GLY A 12 2.08 -8.74 3.95
N GLY A 13 3.19 -9.48 3.84
CA GLY A 13 4.18 -9.24 2.79
C GLY A 13 3.68 -9.77 1.45
N PHE A 14 3.22 -8.88 0.57
CA PHE A 14 2.97 -9.21 -0.84
C PHE A 14 4.32 -9.51 -1.49
N ASP A 15 4.71 -10.79 -1.57
CA ASP A 15 5.89 -11.21 -2.34
C ASP A 15 5.63 -10.95 -3.83
N VAL A 16 5.97 -9.74 -4.27
CA VAL A 16 5.93 -9.32 -5.67
C VAL A 16 6.99 -10.04 -6.52
N ARG A 17 7.83 -10.88 -5.92
CA ARG A 17 9.08 -11.37 -6.54
C ARG A 17 8.92 -12.56 -7.48
N SER A 18 7.81 -13.29 -7.48
CA SER A 18 7.69 -14.51 -8.31
C SER A 18 6.48 -14.55 -9.25
N CYS A 19 6.29 -13.50 -10.05
CA CYS A 19 5.26 -13.50 -11.08
C CYS A 19 5.78 -12.92 -12.40
N ARG A 20 6.58 -13.71 -13.13
CA ARG A 20 7.07 -13.40 -14.50
C ARG A 20 6.02 -13.77 -15.55
N ALA A 21 4.88 -13.07 -15.57
CA ALA A 21 3.89 -13.23 -16.63
C ALA A 21 4.15 -12.19 -17.75
N GLU A 22 4.26 -12.65 -18.99
CA GLU A 22 4.40 -11.82 -20.21
C GLU A 22 3.24 -10.81 -20.35
N SER A 23 2.05 -11.21 -19.88
CA SER A 23 0.84 -10.37 -19.88
C SER A 23 0.18 -10.37 -18.50
N LEU A 24 0.07 -9.19 -17.89
CA LEU A 24 -0.64 -9.02 -16.63
C LEU A 24 -2.15 -8.81 -16.86
N LEU A 25 -2.95 -9.57 -16.12
CA LEU A 25 -4.40 -9.41 -16.03
C LEU A 25 -4.74 -8.06 -15.38
N ARG A 26 -5.76 -7.38 -15.93
CA ARG A 26 -6.32 -6.16 -15.33
C ARG A 26 -7.52 -6.48 -14.47
N CYS A 27 -7.69 -5.73 -13.39
CA CYS A 27 -8.98 -5.64 -12.72
C CYS A 27 -10.05 -5.19 -13.73
N SER A 28 -11.13 -5.95 -13.88
CA SER A 28 -12.20 -5.66 -14.85
C SER A 28 -12.99 -4.38 -14.52
N GLN A 29 -13.02 -3.99 -13.24
CA GLN A 29 -13.79 -2.85 -12.75
C GLN A 29 -13.03 -1.52 -12.95
N CYS A 30 -11.85 -1.40 -12.32
CA CYS A 30 -11.08 -0.15 -12.33
C CYS A 30 -10.04 -0.07 -13.45
N LYS A 31 -9.73 -1.19 -14.12
CA LYS A 31 -8.72 -1.32 -15.20
C LYS A 31 -7.30 -0.86 -14.85
N THR A 32 -7.05 -0.49 -13.59
CA THR A 32 -5.80 0.10 -13.10
C THR A 32 -4.91 -0.95 -12.45
N ALA A 33 -5.44 -1.74 -11.50
CA ALA A 33 -4.68 -2.81 -10.85
C ALA A 33 -4.33 -3.95 -11.81
N ARG A 34 -3.13 -4.51 -11.64
CA ARG A 34 -2.53 -5.55 -12.47
C ARG A 34 -2.15 -6.76 -11.63
N TYR A 35 -2.39 -7.96 -12.15
CA TYR A 35 -2.11 -9.22 -11.48
C TYR A 35 -1.55 -10.22 -12.48
N CYS A 36 -0.65 -11.10 -12.05
CA CYS A 36 -0.13 -12.15 -12.94
C CYS A 36 -1.19 -13.21 -13.29
N ASN A 37 -2.13 -13.48 -12.39
CA ASN A 37 -3.20 -14.45 -12.60
C ASN A 37 -4.42 -14.16 -11.70
N ALA A 38 -5.49 -14.92 -11.88
CA ALA A 38 -6.74 -14.76 -11.12
C ALA A 38 -6.57 -15.05 -9.62
N GLN A 39 -5.60 -15.90 -9.23
CA GLN A 39 -5.31 -16.19 -7.83
C GLN A 39 -4.71 -14.97 -7.14
N CYS A 40 -3.71 -14.31 -7.75
CA CYS A 40 -3.13 -13.08 -7.21
C CYS A 40 -4.14 -11.94 -7.18
N GLN A 41 -5.07 -11.86 -8.14
CA GLN A 41 -6.18 -10.91 -8.07
C GLN A 41 -7.08 -11.15 -6.85
N LYS A 42 -7.44 -12.40 -6.56
CA LYS A 42 -8.26 -12.74 -5.40
C LYS A 42 -7.53 -12.46 -4.08
N GLN A 43 -6.23 -12.78 -4.01
CA GLN A 43 -5.42 -12.54 -2.81
C GLN A 43 -5.23 -11.04 -2.53
N GLY A 44 -4.96 -10.24 -3.56
CA GLY A 44 -4.84 -8.77 -3.44
C GLY A 44 -6.17 -8.03 -3.36
N TRP A 45 -7.31 -8.74 -3.36
CA TRP A 45 -8.63 -8.09 -3.38
C TRP A 45 -8.95 -7.37 -2.06
N SER A 46 -8.53 -7.89 -0.90
CA SER A 46 -8.79 -7.26 0.40
C SER A 46 -8.24 -5.83 0.45
N GLU A 47 -7.00 -5.63 0.03
CA GLU A 47 -6.35 -4.31 -0.06
C GLU A 47 -6.93 -3.48 -1.22
N HIS A 48 -7.14 -4.10 -2.38
CA HIS A 48 -7.60 -3.38 -3.56
C HIS A 48 -9.07 -2.93 -3.49
N LYS A 49 -9.95 -3.63 -2.76
CA LYS A 49 -11.40 -3.40 -2.81
C LYS A 49 -11.79 -1.96 -2.50
N GLY A 50 -11.15 -1.34 -1.50
CA GLY A 50 -11.39 0.06 -1.14
C GLY A 50 -10.91 1.02 -2.22
N GLU A 51 -9.71 0.81 -2.76
CA GLU A 51 -9.15 1.63 -3.85
C GLU A 51 -9.95 1.47 -5.16
N CYS A 52 -10.46 0.27 -5.43
CA CYS A 52 -11.11 -0.11 -6.69
C CYS A 52 -12.34 0.73 -7.01
N SER A 53 -13.19 0.99 -6.01
CA SER A 53 -14.41 1.80 -6.18
C SER A 53 -14.07 3.23 -6.61
N HIS A 54 -13.09 3.84 -5.94
CA HIS A 54 -12.62 5.20 -6.24
C HIS A 54 -11.95 5.28 -7.62
N LEU A 55 -11.08 4.33 -7.96
CA LEU A 55 -10.47 4.31 -9.28
C LEU A 55 -11.51 4.09 -10.40
N LYS A 56 -12.56 3.31 -10.13
CA LYS A 56 -13.66 3.12 -11.07
C LYS A 56 -14.41 4.42 -11.34
N SER A 57 -14.74 5.19 -10.30
CA SER A 57 -15.49 6.46 -10.44
C SER A 57 -14.66 7.57 -11.07
N LEU A 58 -13.34 7.56 -10.88
CA LEU A 58 -12.43 8.54 -11.44
C LEU A 58 -12.12 8.33 -12.94
N GLN A 59 -12.51 7.19 -13.53
CA GLN A 59 -12.29 6.97 -14.96
C GLN A 59 -12.99 8.03 -15.82
N PRO A 60 -12.32 8.54 -16.88
CA PRO A 60 -11.00 8.12 -17.40
C PRO A 60 -9.79 8.82 -16.74
N ARG A 61 -10.01 9.76 -15.81
CA ARG A 61 -8.98 10.57 -15.15
C ARG A 61 -8.38 9.84 -13.96
N ILE A 62 -7.56 8.82 -14.23
CA ILE A 62 -6.85 8.09 -13.18
C ILE A 62 -5.70 8.95 -12.61
N PRO A 63 -5.63 9.15 -11.27
CA PRO A 63 -4.53 9.87 -10.65
C PRO A 63 -3.18 9.15 -10.87
N PRO A 64 -2.06 9.89 -10.93
CA PRO A 64 -0.73 9.29 -11.05
C PRO A 64 -0.40 8.44 -9.82
N ASP A 65 0.55 7.50 -9.98
CA ASP A 65 0.89 6.53 -8.94
C ASP A 65 1.38 7.17 -7.63
N SER A 66 2.04 8.32 -7.71
CA SER A 66 2.44 9.10 -6.53
C SER A 66 1.25 9.53 -5.67
N VAL A 67 0.17 9.99 -6.29
CA VAL A 67 -1.05 10.41 -5.60
C VAL A 67 -1.77 9.20 -5.00
N ARG A 68 -1.80 8.08 -5.72
CA ARG A 68 -2.38 6.83 -5.22
C ARG A 68 -1.59 6.27 -4.03
N LEU A 69 -0.26 6.40 -4.05
CA LEU A 69 0.60 6.05 -2.93
C LEU A 69 0.32 6.95 -1.72
N ALA A 70 0.30 8.27 -1.91
CA ALA A 70 -0.02 9.22 -0.84
C ALA A 70 -1.40 8.93 -0.22
N ALA A 71 -2.40 8.61 -1.03
CA ALA A 71 -3.72 8.23 -0.55
C ALA A 71 -3.69 6.98 0.35
N ARG A 72 -2.83 5.99 0.06
CA ARG A 72 -2.67 4.81 0.92
C ARG A 72 -2.02 5.15 2.25
N ILE A 73 -1.00 6.00 2.25
CA ILE A 73 -0.33 6.46 3.47
C ILE A 73 -1.32 7.21 4.38
N LEU A 74 -2.11 8.13 3.82
CA LEU A 74 -3.08 8.90 4.62
C LEU A 74 -4.23 8.03 5.18
N GLN A 75 -4.58 6.93 4.49
CA GLN A 75 -5.61 6.00 4.95
C GLN A 75 -5.15 5.14 6.14
N THR A 76 -3.84 4.86 6.27
CA THR A 76 -3.33 4.05 7.39
C THR A 76 -3.35 4.79 8.72
N ASP A 77 -3.34 6.13 8.71
CA ASP A 77 -3.30 6.95 9.92
C ASP A 77 -4.67 7.09 10.60
N SER A 78 -5.75 6.79 9.88
CA SER A 78 -7.13 6.89 10.40
C SER A 78 -7.56 5.67 11.24
N THR A 79 -6.75 4.61 11.32
CA THR A 79 -7.02 3.41 12.15
C THR A 79 -6.16 3.36 13.42
N GLN A 80 -5.39 4.41 13.74
CA GLN A 80 -4.74 4.50 15.05
C GLN A 80 -5.65 5.21 16.05
N ASN A 81 -6.26 4.42 16.93
CA ASN A 81 -6.46 4.89 18.30
C ASN A 81 -5.08 4.92 18.99
N ALA A 82 -4.29 5.95 18.70
CA ALA A 82 -3.20 6.51 19.52
C ALA A 82 -2.49 7.65 18.74
N PRO A 83 -2.27 8.84 19.33
CA PRO A 83 -1.45 9.89 18.73
C PRO A 83 0.04 9.57 18.97
N GLY A 84 0.66 8.82 18.06
CA GLY A 84 2.11 8.65 18.02
C GLY A 84 2.74 9.75 17.18
N GLU A 85 3.48 10.63 17.84
CA GLU A 85 4.26 11.77 17.34
C GLU A 85 4.50 11.86 15.82
N LEU A 86 3.90 12.90 15.21
CA LEU A 86 4.41 13.51 13.99
C LEU A 86 5.83 14.01 14.27
N TYR A 87 6.84 13.30 13.77
CA TYR A 87 8.22 13.78 13.84
C TYR A 87 8.33 15.09 13.03
N SER A 88 8.66 16.18 13.72
CA SER A 88 8.76 17.50 13.11
C SER A 88 9.90 17.52 12.08
N LEU A 89 9.64 18.06 10.89
CA LEU A 89 10.64 18.13 9.79
C LEU A 89 11.89 18.94 10.13
N GLU A 90 11.87 19.62 11.28
CA GLU A 90 12.94 20.50 11.79
C GLU A 90 14.18 19.72 12.24
N GLU A 91 14.08 18.41 12.48
CA GLU A 91 15.18 17.63 13.07
C GLU A 91 16.15 17.04 12.02
N HIS A 92 15.87 17.20 10.72
CA HIS A 92 16.82 16.83 9.65
C HIS A 92 17.77 17.97 9.30
N GLN A 93 18.49 18.49 10.29
CA GLN A 93 19.69 19.28 10.03
C GLN A 93 20.84 18.32 9.77
N SER A 94 21.11 17.97 8.51
CA SER A 94 22.36 17.30 8.16
C SER A 94 23.53 18.23 8.54
N PRO A 95 24.62 17.71 9.14
CA PRO A 95 25.87 18.43 9.20
C PRO A 95 26.34 18.64 7.76
N VAL A 96 26.13 19.84 7.24
CA VAL A 96 26.89 20.34 6.09
C VAL A 96 28.32 20.52 6.59
N GLU A 97 29.12 19.46 6.45
CA GLU A 97 30.55 19.49 6.71
C GLU A 97 31.17 20.54 5.79
N HIS A 98 31.63 21.63 6.40
CA HIS A 98 32.39 22.67 5.76
C HIS A 98 33.87 22.25 5.78
N ARG A 99 34.35 21.54 4.74
CA ARG A 99 35.75 21.63 4.30
C ARG A 99 35.99 21.07 2.91
#